data_AF-A0A412AZU1-F1
#
_entry.id   AF-A0A412AZU1-F1
#
_cell.length_a   1.000
_cell.length_b   1.000
_cell.length_c   1.000
_cell.angle_alpha   90.00
_cell.angle_beta   90.00
_cell.angle_gamma   90.00
#
_symmetry.space_group_name_H-M   'P 1'
#
loop_
_entity.id
_entity.type
_entity.pdbx_description
1 polymer ?
#
loop_
_entity_poly.entity_id
_entity_poly.type
_entity_poly.pdbx_seq_one_letter_code
_entity_poly.pdbx_strand_id
1 'polypeptide(L)'
;MKRTLTKGERLVAEMCGDLPVDGYPVLTEAHPFLRKVTAFMERQTEWIGTVTDLLAAVGDKYTPPNTAARLLRKYDYDLLYKRCGMDVTFTRTNRKRLITLRKL
;
A
#
# COMPACT_ATOMS: atom_id res chain seq x y z
N MET A 1 -4.56 -14.61 30.36
CA MET A 1 -3.22 -14.00 30.29
C MET A 1 -2.64 -14.27 28.91
N LYS A 2 -2.30 -13.23 28.13
CA LYS A 2 -1.56 -13.42 26.87
C LYS A 2 -0.08 -13.53 27.22
N ARG A 3 0.56 -14.64 26.88
CA ARG A 3 1.99 -14.87 27.10
C ARG A 3 2.78 -13.90 26.23
N THR A 4 3.65 -13.10 26.84
CA THR A 4 4.57 -12.21 26.11
C THR A 4 5.69 -13.07 25.52
N LEU A 5 5.96 -12.92 24.22
CA LEU A 5 7.05 -13.62 23.54
C LEU A 5 8.40 -13.12 24.06
N THR A 6 9.35 -14.04 24.21
CA THR A 6 10.73 -13.71 24.50
C THR A 6 11.40 -13.06 23.28
N LYS A 7 12.50 -12.34 23.49
CA LYS A 7 13.24 -11.65 22.41
C LYS A 7 13.68 -12.60 21.28
N GLY A 8 14.03 -13.85 21.62
CA GLY A 8 14.41 -14.87 20.65
C GLY A 8 13.22 -15.40 19.84
N GLU A 9 12.10 -15.71 20.50
CA GLU A 9 10.86 -16.15 19.82
C GLU A 9 10.32 -15.06 18.89
N ARG A 10 10.47 -13.78 19.28
CA ARG A 10 10.09 -12.64 18.46
C ARG A 10 10.97 -12.52 17.21
N LEU A 11 12.30 -12.65 17.34
CA LEU A 11 13.22 -12.60 16.20
C LEU A 11 12.94 -13.72 15.20
N VAL A 12 12.67 -14.94 15.67
CA VAL A 12 12.33 -16.08 14.82
C VAL A 12 11.00 -15.85 14.11
N ALA A 13 9.96 -15.38 14.81
CA ALA A 13 8.68 -15.05 14.19
C ALA A 13 8.77 -13.87 13.20
N GLU A 14 9.66 -12.90 13.45
CA GLU A 14 9.98 -11.82 12.53
C GLU A 14 10.70 -12.32 11.26
N MET A 15 11.61 -13.29 11.40
CA MET A 15 12.31 -13.92 10.27
C MET A 15 11.41 -14.88 9.47
N CYS A 16 10.47 -15.57 10.14
CA CYS A 16 9.47 -16.44 9.53
C CYS A 16 8.26 -15.68 8.96
N GLY A 17 8.12 -14.38 9.26
CA GLY A 17 7.03 -13.54 8.77
C GLY A 17 5.71 -13.68 9.53
N ASP A 18 5.73 -14.36 10.69
CA ASP A 18 4.56 -14.65 11.53
C ASP A 18 4.16 -13.48 12.44
N LEU A 19 5.04 -12.48 12.59
CA LEU A 19 4.75 -11.25 13.33
C LEU A 19 5.15 -10.01 12.52
N PRO A 20 4.37 -8.91 12.60
CA PRO A 20 4.85 -7.62 12.14
C PRO A 20 6.08 -7.22 12.98
N VAL A 21 7.22 -7.04 12.33
CA VAL A 21 8.43 -6.47 12.92
C VAL A 21 8.07 -5.10 13.47
N ASP A 22 8.33 -4.84 14.76
CA ASP A 22 8.05 -3.54 15.37
C ASP A 22 8.79 -2.45 14.58
N GLY A 23 8.06 -1.43 14.11
CA GLY A 23 8.61 -0.35 13.29
C GLY A 23 8.63 -0.59 11.77
N TYR A 24 8.24 -1.76 11.26
CA TYR A 24 7.99 -1.97 9.84
C TYR A 24 6.50 -1.87 9.50
N PRO A 25 6.13 -1.18 8.41
CA PRO A 25 4.74 -1.10 8.01
C PRO A 25 4.19 -2.45 7.58
N VAL A 26 2.96 -2.76 8.01
CA VAL A 26 2.24 -3.96 7.61
C VAL A 26 1.87 -3.86 6.12
N LEU A 27 2.47 -4.70 5.28
CA LEU A 27 2.24 -4.71 3.84
C LEU A 27 1.42 -5.93 3.43
N THR A 28 0.11 -5.88 3.65
CA THR A 28 -0.83 -6.97 3.33
C THR A 28 -1.81 -6.55 2.26
N GLU A 29 -2.39 -7.51 1.52
CA GLU A 29 -3.39 -7.23 0.48
C GLU A 29 -4.68 -6.65 1.11
N ALA A 30 -4.97 -7.02 2.35
CA ALA A 30 -6.11 -6.54 3.12
C ALA A 30 -5.89 -5.15 3.74
N HIS A 31 -4.77 -4.48 3.43
CA HIS A 31 -4.46 -3.17 4.00
C HIS A 31 -5.54 -2.14 3.60
N PRO A 32 -6.14 -1.39 4.55
CA PRO A 32 -7.29 -0.50 4.28
C PRO A 32 -7.06 0.51 3.16
N PHE A 33 -5.84 1.02 3.03
CA PHE A 33 -5.43 1.90 1.94
C PHE A 33 -5.73 1.32 0.54
N LEU A 34 -5.43 0.05 0.28
CA LEU A 34 -5.67 -0.55 -1.05
C LEU A 34 -7.16 -0.59 -1.39
N ARG A 35 -8.00 -0.97 -0.42
CA ARG A 35 -9.47 -0.95 -0.58
C ARG A 35 -9.99 0.46 -0.87
N LYS A 36 -9.47 1.48 -0.20
CA LYS A 36 -9.85 2.88 -0.44
C LYS A 36 -9.44 3.35 -1.83
N VAL A 37 -8.26 2.95 -2.32
CA VAL A 37 -7.81 3.26 -3.69
C VAL A 37 -8.74 2.63 -4.73
N THR A 38 -9.10 1.36 -4.58
CA THR A 38 -10.05 0.70 -5.50
C THR A 38 -11.41 1.41 -5.51
N ALA A 39 -11.98 1.69 -4.33
CA ALA A 39 -13.26 2.40 -4.23
C ALA A 39 -13.22 3.84 -4.77
N PHE A 40 -12.09 4.53 -4.61
CA PHE A 40 -11.88 5.85 -5.19
C PHE A 40 -11.87 5.79 -6.72
N MET A 41 -11.16 4.81 -7.28
CA MET A 41 -11.08 4.62 -8.72
C MET A 41 -12.39 4.10 -9.32
N GLU A 42 -13.34 3.55 -8.55
CA GLU A 42 -14.67 3.21 -9.08
C GLU A 42 -15.37 4.40 -9.74
N ARG A 43 -15.12 5.63 -9.25
CA ARG A 43 -15.79 6.87 -9.69
C ARG A 43 -15.11 7.58 -10.85
N GLN A 44 -13.94 7.13 -11.30
CA GLN A 44 -13.16 7.78 -12.34
C GLN A 44 -12.37 6.78 -13.20
N THR A 45 -11.99 7.18 -14.41
CA THR A 45 -11.26 6.31 -15.35
C THR A 45 -9.75 6.43 -15.18
N GLU A 46 -9.27 7.59 -14.78
CA GLU A 46 -7.85 7.88 -14.59
C GLU A 46 -7.62 8.81 -13.39
N TRP A 47 -6.49 8.65 -12.72
CA TRP A 47 -6.01 9.56 -11.69
C TRP A 47 -4.50 9.75 -11.79
N ILE A 48 -4.02 10.99 -11.60
CA ILE A 48 -2.59 11.31 -11.60
C ILE A 48 -2.26 12.24 -10.43
N GLY A 49 -1.23 11.90 -9.66
CA GLY A 49 -0.76 12.73 -8.56
C GLY A 49 0.41 12.10 -7.81
N THR A 50 0.86 12.73 -6.71
CA THR A 50 1.85 12.12 -5.81
C THR A 50 1.18 11.13 -4.86
N VAL A 51 1.97 10.31 -4.15
CA VAL A 51 1.42 9.41 -3.11
C VAL A 51 0.63 10.18 -2.06
N THR A 52 1.12 11.37 -1.66
CA THR A 52 0.44 12.22 -0.69
C THR A 52 -0.88 12.76 -1.23
N ASP A 53 -0.92 13.14 -2.51
CA ASP A 53 -2.16 13.56 -3.18
C ASP A 53 -3.18 12.41 -3.20
N LEU A 54 -2.71 11.18 -3.44
CA LEU A 54 -3.57 9.99 -3.43
C LEU A 54 -4.14 9.73 -2.04
N LEU A 55 -3.30 9.79 -1.00
CA LEU A 55 -3.73 9.63 0.39
C LEU A 55 -4.81 10.67 0.76
N ALA A 56 -4.63 11.91 0.35
CA ALA A 56 -5.62 12.96 0.55
C ALA A 56 -6.93 12.67 -0.21
N ALA A 57 -6.84 12.28 -1.50
CA ALA A 57 -7.99 11.99 -2.35
C ALA A 57 -8.84 10.82 -1.83
N VAL A 58 -8.19 9.78 -1.29
CA VAL A 58 -8.89 8.61 -0.72
C VAL A 58 -9.24 8.78 0.77
N GLY A 59 -8.92 9.93 1.37
CA GLY A 59 -9.19 10.22 2.78
C GLY A 59 -8.42 9.33 3.75
N ASP A 60 -7.19 8.92 3.41
CA ASP A 60 -6.33 8.14 4.29
C ASP A 60 -5.31 9.02 5.02
N LYS A 61 -5.52 9.20 6.33
CA LYS A 61 -4.63 9.97 7.22
C LYS A 61 -3.69 9.09 8.04
N TYR A 62 -3.87 7.76 8.00
CA TYR A 62 -3.18 6.82 8.87
C TYR A 62 -1.95 6.22 8.20
N THR A 63 -2.02 5.99 6.89
CA THR A 63 -0.97 5.31 6.14
C THR A 63 0.16 6.27 5.81
N PRO A 64 1.41 6.01 6.24
CA PRO A 64 2.54 6.84 5.83
C PRO A 64 2.75 6.81 4.31
N PRO A 65 3.17 7.91 3.66
CA PRO A 65 3.38 7.94 2.21
C PRO A 65 4.33 6.84 1.69
N ASN A 66 5.40 6.54 2.41
CA ASN A 66 6.31 5.46 2.01
C ASN A 66 5.66 4.08 2.07
N THR A 67 4.78 3.84 3.05
CA THR A 67 4.01 2.60 3.17
C THR A 67 3.01 2.47 2.02
N ALA A 68 2.26 3.53 1.73
CA ALA A 68 1.32 3.57 0.62
C ALA A 68 2.01 3.29 -0.72
N ALA A 69 3.17 3.90 -0.98
CA ALA A 69 3.96 3.63 -2.17
C ALA A 69 4.43 2.16 -2.26
N ARG A 70 4.84 1.56 -1.12
CA ARG A 70 5.23 0.15 -1.06
C ARG A 70 4.06 -0.79 -1.27
N LEU A 71 2.88 -0.48 -0.72
CA LEU A 71 1.66 -1.25 -0.93
C LEU A 71 1.27 -1.28 -2.40
N LEU A 72 1.23 -0.12 -3.05
CA LEU A 72 0.92 -0.02 -4.49
C LEU A 72 1.90 -0.83 -5.33
N ARG A 73 3.20 -0.79 -5.05
CA ARG A 73 4.21 -1.59 -5.77
C ARG A 73 4.10 -3.07 -5.50
N LYS A 74 3.88 -3.45 -4.24
CA LYS A 74 3.80 -4.87 -3.86
C LYS A 74 2.60 -5.56 -4.50
N TYR A 75 1.52 -4.82 -4.68
CA TYR A 75 0.23 -5.35 -5.12
C TYR A 75 -0.21 -4.80 -6.49
N ASP A 76 0.71 -4.23 -7.28
CA ASP A 76 0.41 -3.66 -8.59
C ASP A 76 -0.21 -4.71 -9.53
N TYR A 77 0.38 -5.90 -9.57
CA TYR A 77 -0.02 -6.94 -10.48
C TYR A 77 -1.07 -7.87 -9.88
N ASP A 78 -0.80 -8.46 -8.71
CA ASP A 78 -1.65 -9.52 -8.15
C ASP A 78 -3.03 -9.04 -7.70
N LEU A 79 -3.14 -7.78 -7.27
CA LEU A 79 -4.40 -7.20 -6.81
C LEU A 79 -4.91 -6.16 -7.81
N LEU A 80 -4.15 -5.08 -8.03
CA LEU A 80 -4.65 -3.92 -8.73
C LEU A 80 -4.89 -4.22 -10.21
N TYR A 81 -3.95 -4.88 -10.89
CA TYR A 81 -4.11 -5.31 -12.28
C TYR A 81 -5.07 -6.51 -12.40
N LYS A 82 -4.70 -7.68 -11.86
CA LYS A 82 -5.42 -8.93 -12.11
C LYS A 82 -6.84 -8.97 -11.57
N ARG A 83 -7.09 -8.37 -10.40
CA ARG A 83 -8.39 -8.47 -9.72
C ARG A 83 -9.21 -7.19 -9.86
N CYS A 84 -8.57 -6.03 -9.92
CA CYS A 84 -9.27 -4.75 -10.01
C CYS A 84 -9.25 -4.11 -11.40
N GLY A 85 -8.54 -4.68 -12.39
CA GLY A 85 -8.47 -4.13 -13.74
C GLY A 85 -7.86 -2.73 -13.77
N MET A 86 -6.83 -2.49 -12.96
CA MET A 86 -6.22 -1.17 -12.81
C MET A 86 -4.70 -1.23 -12.98
N ASP A 87 -4.20 -0.42 -13.91
CA ASP A 87 -2.79 -0.17 -14.10
C ASP A 87 -2.27 0.87 -13.13
N VAL A 88 -1.09 0.60 -12.55
CA VAL A 88 -0.38 1.52 -11.66
C VAL A 88 1.00 1.81 -12.20
N THR A 89 1.23 3.05 -12.64
CA THR A 89 2.51 3.48 -13.18
C THR A 89 3.17 4.52 -12.29
N PHE A 90 4.47 4.36 -12.03
CA PHE A 90 5.26 5.32 -11.27
C PHE A 90 6.22 6.07 -12.19
N THR A 91 6.01 7.37 -12.35
CA THR A 91 6.85 8.22 -13.20
C THR A 91 7.66 9.17 -12.34
N ARG A 92 8.98 9.18 -12.50
CA ARG A 92 9.84 10.17 -11.84
C ARG A 92 9.93 11.42 -12.69
N THR A 93 9.64 12.56 -12.09
CA THR A 93 9.86 13.88 -12.68
C THR A 93 11.06 14.55 -12.00
N ASN A 94 11.51 15.68 -12.56
CA ASN A 94 12.62 16.46 -11.99
C ASN A 94 12.38 16.93 -10.54
N ARG A 95 11.11 16.97 -10.10
CA ARG A 95 10.73 17.47 -8.75
C ARG A 95 10.16 16.38 -7.84
N LYS A 96 9.36 15.47 -8.40
CA LYS A 96 8.54 14.53 -7.61
C LYS A 96 8.27 13.22 -8.35
N ARG A 97 7.89 12.19 -7.61
CA ARG A 97 7.39 10.94 -8.19
C ARG A 97 5.87 11.01 -8.30
N LEU A 98 5.38 10.85 -9.51
CA LEU A 98 3.95 10.75 -9.83
C LEU A 98 3.53 9.29 -9.88
N ILE A 99 2.27 9.06 -9.53
CA ILE A 99 1.53 7.83 -9.73
C ILE A 99 0.44 8.12 -10.73
N THR A 100 0.30 7.24 -11.71
CA THR A 100 -0.85 7.17 -12.59
C THR A 100 -1.63 5.91 -12.24
N LEU A 101 -2.91 6.06 -11.94
CA LEU A 101 -3.86 4.95 -11.78
C LEU A 101 -4.81 5.00 -12.97
N ARG A 102 -4.92 3.91 -13.73
CA ARG A 102 -5.78 3.86 -14.92
C ARG A 102 -6.60 2.58 -14.90
N LYS A 103 -7.91 2.70 -15.10
CA LYS A 103 -8.77 1.54 -15.34
C LYS A 103 -8.55 0.99 -16.75
N LEU A 104 -8.52 -0.34 -16.83
CA LEU A 104 -8.46 -1.12 -18.06
C LEU A 104 -9.84 -1.42 -18.62
#